data_AF-V8AM07-F1
#
_entry.id   AF-V8AM07-F1
#
_cell.length_a   1.000
_cell.length_b   1.000
_cell.length_c   1.000
_cell.angle_alpha   90.00
_cell.angle_beta   90.00
_cell.angle_gamma   90.00
#
_symmetry.space_group_name_H-M   'P 1'
#
loop_
_entity.id
_entity.type
_entity.pdbx_description
1 polymer ?
#
loop_
_entity_poly.entity_id
_entity_poly.type
_entity_poly.pdbx_seq_one_letter_code
_entity_poly.pdbx_strand_id
1 'polypeptide(L)'
;MTPDKKRKLRNIALLSLLGLIGGTFAFTAFNQQALNDRENNIQVEVGGRVHDYYNRDTENKDVFVENYGEQPIMARIRLSEYLETQQTGATAP
;
A
#
# COMPACT_ATOMS: atom_id res chain seq x y z
N MET A 1 -27.58 26.04 -34.61
CA MET A 1 -26.28 25.34 -34.52
C MET A 1 -26.24 24.25 -35.59
N THR A 2 -25.23 24.23 -36.44
CA THR A 2 -25.13 23.22 -37.51
C THR A 2 -24.93 21.81 -36.93
N PRO A 3 -25.40 20.74 -37.60
CA PRO A 3 -25.26 19.36 -37.13
C PRO A 3 -23.82 18.98 -36.78
N ASP A 4 -22.85 19.44 -37.55
CA ASP A 4 -21.43 19.17 -37.32
C ASP A 4 -20.89 19.84 -36.06
N LYS A 5 -21.35 21.06 -35.76
CA LYS A 5 -20.97 21.78 -34.53
C LYS A 5 -21.51 21.05 -33.29
N LYS A 6 -22.71 20.45 -33.38
CA LYS A 6 -23.27 19.59 -32.32
C LYS A 6 -22.46 18.30 -32.13
N ARG A 7 -22.05 17.64 -33.22
CA ARG A 7 -21.22 16.43 -33.16
C ARG A 7 -19.85 16.69 -32.54
N LYS A 8 -19.18 17.79 -32.93
CA LYS A 8 -17.90 18.20 -32.34
C LYS A 8 -18.01 18.48 -30.84
N LEU A 9 -19.03 19.23 -30.42
CA LEU A 9 -19.27 19.51 -29.01
C LEU A 9 -19.56 18.25 -28.19
N ARG A 10 -20.33 17.31 -28.75
CA ARG A 10 -20.59 16.01 -28.11
C ARG A 10 -19.28 15.23 -27.90
N ASN A 11 -18.40 15.20 -28.90
CA ASN A 11 -17.13 14.48 -28.81
C ASN A 11 -16.19 15.12 -27.79
N ILE A 12 -16.14 16.44 -27.72
CA ILE A 12 -15.37 17.17 -26.70
C ILE A 12 -15.89 16.84 -25.30
N ALA A 13 -17.21 16.89 -25.09
CA ALA A 13 -17.80 16.55 -23.80
C ALA A 13 -17.50 15.10 -23.35
N LEU A 14 -17.54 14.15 -24.30
CA LEU A 14 -17.16 12.76 -24.05
C LEU A 14 -15.68 12.61 -23.68
N LEU A 15 -14.79 13.27 -24.41
CA LEU A 15 -13.35 13.24 -24.12
C LEU A 15 -13.03 13.88 -22.76
N SER A 16 -13.69 14.99 -22.42
CA SER A 16 -13.57 15.61 -21.10
C SER A 16 -14.03 14.68 -19.98
N LEU A 17 -15.14 13.97 -20.17
CA LEU A 17 -15.64 13.02 -19.16
C LEU A 17 -14.69 11.83 -18.96
N LEU A 18 -14.15 11.27 -20.05
CA LEU A 18 -13.15 10.21 -19.99
C LEU A 18 -11.86 10.68 -19.31
N GLY A 19 -11.42 11.91 -19.61
CA GLY A 19 -10.24 12.51 -18.98
C GLY A 19 -10.42 12.75 -17.48
N LEU A 20 -11.62 13.18 -17.04
CA LEU A 20 -11.93 13.33 -15.61
C LEU A 20 -11.87 11.98 -14.89
N ILE A 21 -12.52 10.94 -15.43
CA ILE A 21 -12.51 9.60 -14.84
C ILE A 21 -11.09 9.04 -14.80
N GLY A 22 -10.38 9.03 -15.94
CA GLY A 22 -9.02 8.52 -16.02
C GLY A 22 -8.03 9.30 -15.15
N GLY A 23 -8.15 10.62 -15.09
CA GLY A 23 -7.32 11.49 -14.26
C GLY A 23 -7.55 11.30 -12.77
N THR A 24 -8.79 11.06 -12.33
CA THR A 24 -9.11 10.79 -10.91
C THR A 24 -8.47 9.48 -10.43
N PHE A 25 -8.40 8.45 -11.27
CA PHE A 25 -7.78 7.17 -10.91
C PHE A 25 -6.27 7.09 -11.23
N ALA A 26 -5.70 8.03 -12.00
CA ALA A 26 -4.25 8.06 -12.25
C ALA A 26 -3.42 8.42 -11.00
N PHE A 27 -4.04 9.05 -10.00
CA PHE A 27 -3.40 9.44 -8.73
C PHE A 27 -3.90 8.65 -7.51
N THR A 28 -4.69 7.59 -7.70
CA THR A 28 -4.89 6.65 -6.59
C THR A 28 -3.56 5.96 -6.34
N ALA A 29 -2.84 6.47 -5.34
CA ALA A 29 -1.52 6.04 -4.99
C ALA A 29 -1.44 4.51 -4.93
N PHE A 30 -0.37 3.96 -5.50
CA PHE A 30 0.19 2.68 -5.04
C PHE A 30 0.74 2.90 -3.62
N ASN A 31 -0.12 3.30 -2.68
CA ASN A 31 0.16 3.01 -1.30
C ASN A 31 0.32 1.50 -1.26
N GLN A 32 1.39 1.04 -0.62
CA GLN A 32 1.56 -0.36 -0.31
C GLN A 32 0.33 -0.76 0.50
N GLN A 33 -0.71 -1.25 -0.18
CA GLN A 33 -1.76 -1.97 0.48
C GLN A 33 -1.03 -3.19 1.02
N ALA A 34 -0.90 -3.27 2.34
CA ALA A 34 -0.78 -4.56 2.96
C ALA A 34 -2.09 -5.29 2.62
N LEU A 35 -2.12 -5.91 1.43
CA LEU A 35 -3.08 -6.93 1.06
C LEU A 35 -2.77 -8.11 1.98
N ASN A 36 -3.14 -7.96 3.25
CA ASN A 36 -3.52 -9.10 4.06
C ASN A 36 -4.95 -9.47 3.63
N ASP A 37 -5.15 -9.62 2.31
CA ASP A 37 -6.34 -10.18 1.69
C ASP A 37 -6.32 -11.67 2.02
N ARG A 38 -6.63 -11.96 3.28
CA ARG A 38 -7.36 -13.17 3.59
C ARG A 38 -8.78 -12.87 3.19
N GLU A 39 -9.04 -13.01 1.90
CA GLU A 39 -10.36 -12.96 1.30
C GLU A 39 -11.26 -13.98 2.02
N ASN A 40 -11.88 -13.49 3.09
CA ASN A 40 -13.14 -13.89 3.72
C ASN A 40 -13.50 -15.39 3.79
N ASN A 41 -12.53 -16.31 3.86
CA ASN A 41 -12.85 -17.74 3.90
C ASN A 41 -11.88 -18.65 4.65
N ILE A 42 -10.91 -18.10 5.37
CA ILE A 42 -10.16 -18.90 6.33
C ILE A 42 -10.06 -18.14 7.65
N GLN A 43 -10.97 -18.45 8.57
CA GLN A 43 -10.65 -18.45 10.00
C GLN A 43 -9.54 -19.49 10.20
N VAL A 44 -8.33 -19.21 9.72
CA VAL A 44 -7.17 -19.84 10.33
C VAL A 44 -7.15 -19.17 11.68
N GLU A 45 -7.51 -19.90 12.71
CA GLU A 45 -7.05 -19.64 14.06
C GLU A 45 -5.52 -19.58 13.96
N VAL A 46 -5.01 -18.39 13.63
CA VAL A 46 -3.59 -18.18 13.40
C VAL A 46 -2.97 -18.33 14.77
N GLY A 47 -2.31 -19.45 15.01
CA GLY A 47 -1.58 -19.72 16.23
C GLY A 47 -0.40 -18.76 16.47
N GLY A 48 -0.30 -17.62 15.79
CA GLY A 48 0.72 -16.64 16.08
C GLY A 48 0.76 -15.42 15.15
N ARG A 49 1.57 -14.43 15.54
CA ARG A 49 1.79 -13.16 14.83
C ARG A 49 3.26 -12.78 14.83
N VAL A 50 3.73 -12.20 13.73
CA VAL A 50 5.06 -11.57 13.68
C VAL A 50 4.94 -10.11 14.08
N HIS A 51 5.80 -9.66 14.99
CA HIS A 51 5.90 -8.31 15.48
C HIS A 51 7.18 -7.66 14.99
N ASP A 52 7.07 -6.37 14.67
CA ASP A 52 8.20 -5.51 14.33
C ASP A 52 7.98 -4.17 15.06
N TYR A 53 8.71 -3.97 16.16
CA TYR A 53 8.59 -2.79 17.00
C TYR A 53 9.88 -1.98 16.97
N TYR A 54 9.77 -0.72 16.57
CA TYR A 54 10.84 0.25 16.66
C TYR A 54 10.63 1.17 17.85
N ASN A 55 11.57 1.18 18.79
CA ASN A 55 11.58 2.08 19.93
C ASN A 55 12.44 3.31 19.60
N ARG A 56 11.80 4.47 19.43
CA ARG A 56 12.49 5.72 19.06
C ARG A 56 13.43 6.26 20.14
N ASP A 57 13.16 6.00 21.41
CA ASP A 57 13.97 6.54 22.52
C ASP A 57 15.28 5.75 22.70
N THR A 58 15.26 4.46 22.37
CA THR A 58 16.44 3.57 22.45
C THR A 58 17.09 3.27 21.11
N GLU A 59 16.44 3.67 20.01
CA GLU A 59 16.77 3.30 18.62
C GLU A 59 16.85 1.78 18.38
N ASN A 60 16.33 0.97 19.31
CA ASN A 60 16.31 -0.48 19.18
C ASN A 60 15.10 -0.97 18.37
N LYS A 61 15.32 -2.02 17.58
CA LYS A 61 14.28 -2.70 16.80
C LYS A 61 14.12 -4.14 17.26
N ASP A 62 12.94 -4.46 17.77
CA ASP A 62 12.59 -5.80 18.24
C ASP A 62 11.72 -6.50 17.20
N VAL A 63 12.20 -7.64 16.69
CA VAL A 63 11.48 -8.50 15.75
C VAL A 63 11.27 -9.86 16.40
N PHE A 64 10.02 -10.25 16.62
CA PHE A 64 9.69 -11.51 17.29
C PHE A 64 8.38 -12.11 16.78
N VAL A 65 8.14 -13.38 17.14
CA VAL A 65 6.89 -14.08 16.82
C VAL A 65 6.19 -14.41 18.12
N GLU A 66 4.94 -13.96 18.24
CA GLU A 66 4.02 -14.33 19.31
C GLU A 66 3.27 -15.59 18.88
N ASN A 67 3.19 -16.59 19.76
CA ASN A 67 2.40 -17.81 19.56
C ASN A 67 1.15 -17.73 20.45
N TYR A 68 -0.03 -17.67 19.85
CA TYR A 68 -1.31 -17.60 20.58
C TYR A 68 -1.83 -18.97 21.00
N GLY A 69 -1.24 -20.06 20.48
CA GLY A 69 -1.66 -21.42 20.75
C GLY A 69 -0.72 -22.16 21.71
N GLU A 70 -1.13 -23.38 22.07
CA GLU A 70 -0.36 -24.25 22.97
C GLU A 70 0.62 -25.17 22.21
N GLN A 71 0.49 -25.24 20.88
CA GLN A 71 1.36 -26.06 20.04
C GLN A 71 2.56 -25.26 19.52
N PRO A 72 3.76 -25.87 19.40
CA PRO A 72 4.91 -25.21 18.78
C PRO A 72 4.62 -24.77 17.34
N ILE A 73 5.11 -23.60 16.96
CA ILE A 73 5.02 -23.07 15.60
C ILE A 73 6.39 -22.97 14.93
N MET A 74 6.43 -23.12 13.60
CA MET A 74 7.62 -22.81 12.81
C MET A 74 7.55 -21.36 12.32
N ALA A 75 8.52 -20.55 12.72
CA ALA A 75 8.70 -19.19 12.23
C ALA A 75 9.84 -19.12 11.21
N ARG A 76 9.65 -18.36 10.12
CA ARG A 76 10.72 -18.00 9.18
C ARG A 76 10.81 -16.48 9.10
N ILE A 77 11.90 -15.94 9.63
CA ILE A 77 12.18 -14.50 9.60
C ILE A 77 13.29 -14.25 8.60
N ARG A 78 13.07 -13.34 7.64
CA ARG A 78 14.11 -12.82 6.75
C ARG A 78 14.29 -11.34 7.05
N LEU A 79 15.45 -10.99 7.59
CA LEU A 79 15.86 -9.60 7.73
C LEU A 79 16.60 -9.21 6.46
N SER A 80 16.13 -8.15 5.79
CA SER A 80 16.83 -7.55 4.66
C SER A 80 17.11 -6.10 5.02
N GLU A 81 18.35 -5.68 4.88
CA GLU A 81 18.74 -4.30 5.14
C GLU A 81 18.22 -3.41 4.00
N TYR A 82 17.59 -2.30 4.37
CA TYR A 82 17.31 -1.20 3.47
C TYR A 82 18.14 -0.01 3.93
N LEU A 83 19.21 0.31 3.19
CA LEU A 83 19.99 1.51 3.43
C LEU A 83 19.29 2.69 2.71
N GLU A 84 18.61 3.54 3.48
CA GLU A 84 18.20 4.85 2.99
C GLU A 84 19.34 5.84 3.24
N THR A 85 20.15 6.09 2.22
CA THR A 85 21.14 7.16 2.26
C THR A 85 20.43 8.51 2.05
N GLN A 86 20.11 9.21 3.14
CA GLN A 86 19.85 10.65 3.03
C GLN A 86 21.15 11.34 2.62
N GLN A 87 21.17 11.99 1.45
CA GLN A 87 22.29 12.86 1.11
C GLN A 87 22.33 13.99 2.13
N THR A 88 23.47 14.14 2.83
CA THR A 88 23.74 15.27 3.72
C THR A 88 23.51 16.58 2.96
N GLY A 89 22.37 17.22 3.20
CA GLY A 89 21.95 18.47 2.53
C GLY A 89 20.58 18.44 1.83
N ALA A 90 19.90 17.29 1.77
CA ALA A 90 18.53 17.25 1.26
C ALA A 90 17.54 17.74 2.34
N THR A 91 17.07 18.98 2.19
CA THR A 91 15.87 19.46 2.92
C THR A 91 14.65 18.67 2.48
N ALA A 92 13.90 18.12 3.43
CA ALA A 92 12.59 17.51 3.19
C ALA A 92 11.64 18.53 2.50
N PRO A 93 10.76 18.08 1.60
CA PRO A 93 9.74 18.93 0.99
C PRO A 93 8.71 19.45 2.00
#